data_AF-A0A933GUK9-F1
#
_entry.id   AF-A0A933GUK9-F1
#
_cell.length_a   1.000
_cell.length_b   1.000
_cell.length_c   1.000
_cell.angle_alpha   90.00
_cell.angle_beta   90.00
_cell.angle_gamma   90.00
#
_symmetry.space_group_name_H-M   'P 1'
#
loop_
_entity.id
_entity.type
_entity.pdbx_description
1 polymer ?
#
loop_
_entity_poly.entity_id
_entity_poly.type
_entity_poly.pdbx_seq_one_letter_code
_entity_poly.pdbx_strand_id
1 'polypeptide(L)'
;MKKLILIGVAAVAVLGLAWNAKRIESCWLRLKAKHAQKQEKDLVANWEVHFDEELAKMEDRGKELAKKTYEQRVRAEKTRIELAGLKSREAEYDALVRSFVERMKAAEGNVSGGEPTFAFAGKTFTLPQAEIQLKSYLVELKALSARMEQLSELHAAQTQVVGGYEEAREKLAAKIAELKIKREEYALEKDLLALRSETQKTRDLASRLEECDFEAEQGEMEVLLRAMDDAVIAQKAELAVNGDGTESGATPLSLSETAKRAESDEDRTQIDELRNRYWNEVPAPKSQPR
;
A
#
# COMPACT_ATOMS: atom_id res chain seq x y z
N MET A 1 -30.33 -78.89 12.34
CA MET A 1 -28.89 -78.56 12.46
C MET A 1 -28.32 -77.79 11.26
N LYS A 2 -28.69 -78.06 10.00
CA LYS A 2 -28.14 -77.33 8.82
C LYS A 2 -28.47 -75.82 8.73
N LYS A 3 -29.56 -75.34 9.34
CA LYS A 3 -29.95 -73.92 9.30
C LYS A 3 -29.10 -72.99 10.19
N LEU A 4 -28.44 -73.50 11.23
CA LEU A 4 -27.62 -72.69 12.15
C LEU A 4 -26.23 -72.38 11.58
N ILE A 5 -25.66 -73.28 10.77
CA ILE A 5 -24.36 -73.06 10.11
C ILE A 5 -24.47 -72.00 9.01
N LEU A 6 -25.58 -71.96 8.27
CA LEU A 6 -25.83 -70.95 7.24
C LEU A 6 -25.95 -69.53 7.80
N ILE A 7 -26.47 -69.36 9.03
CA ILE A 7 -26.55 -68.06 9.70
C ILE A 7 -25.16 -67.62 10.19
N GLY A 8 -24.36 -68.55 10.72
CA GLY A 8 -22.98 -68.26 11.14
C GLY A 8 -22.08 -67.83 10.00
N VAL A 9 -22.16 -68.49 8.83
CA VAL A 9 -21.37 -68.11 7.64
C VAL A 9 -21.82 -66.77 7.05
N ALA A 10 -23.13 -66.48 7.05
CA ALA A 10 -23.64 -65.20 6.60
C ALA A 10 -23.22 -64.03 7.53
N ALA A 11 -23.22 -64.24 8.85
CA ALA A 11 -22.78 -63.22 9.81
C ALA A 11 -21.28 -62.89 9.66
N VAL A 12 -20.42 -63.90 9.43
CA VAL A 12 -18.98 -63.70 9.20
C VAL A 12 -18.73 -62.96 7.88
N ALA A 13 -19.49 -63.25 6.82
CA ALA A 13 -19.38 -62.53 5.55
C ALA A 13 -19.83 -61.06 5.66
N VAL A 14 -20.89 -60.78 6.40
CA VAL A 14 -21.38 -59.41 6.65
C VAL A 14 -20.40 -58.61 7.49
N LEU A 15 -19.80 -59.21 8.52
CA LEU A 15 -18.76 -58.56 9.33
C LEU A 15 -17.49 -58.28 8.50
N GLY A 16 -17.08 -59.20 7.62
CA GLY A 16 -15.96 -59.00 6.71
C GLY A 16 -16.19 -57.88 5.68
N LEU A 17 -17.41 -57.75 5.17
CA LEU A 17 -17.79 -56.66 4.26
C LEU A 17 -17.88 -55.30 4.98
N ALA A 18 -18.43 -55.27 6.20
CA ALA A 18 -18.47 -54.05 7.00
C ALA A 18 -17.07 -53.55 7.38
N TRP A 19 -16.15 -54.47 7.68
CA TRP A 19 -14.76 -54.13 7.95
C TRP A 19 -14.03 -53.57 6.71
N ASN A 20 -14.22 -54.20 5.55
CA ASN A 20 -13.67 -53.68 4.29
C ASN A 20 -14.28 -52.34 3.88
N ALA A 21 -15.59 -52.14 4.08
CA ALA A 21 -16.25 -50.86 3.80
C ALA A 21 -15.67 -49.72 4.66
N LYS A 22 -15.46 -49.97 5.96
CA LYS A 22 -14.86 -49.01 6.89
C LYS A 22 -13.41 -48.67 6.51
N ARG A 23 -12.66 -49.66 5.99
CA ARG A 23 -11.29 -49.45 5.49
C ARG A 23 -11.25 -48.62 4.22
N ILE A 24 -12.17 -48.87 3.28
CA ILE A 24 -12.28 -48.10 2.03
C ILE A 24 -12.66 -46.66 2.35
N GLU A 25 -13.61 -46.44 3.26
CA GLU A 25 -14.03 -45.11 3.71
C GLU A 25 -12.87 -44.34 4.38
N SER A 26 -12.11 -44.99 5.27
CA SER A 26 -10.89 -44.41 5.86
C SER A 26 -9.83 -44.07 4.81
N CYS A 27 -9.63 -44.94 3.80
CA CYS A 27 -8.68 -44.71 2.73
C CYS A 27 -9.11 -43.52 1.84
N TRP A 28 -10.40 -43.40 1.55
CA TRP A 28 -10.97 -42.30 0.76
C TRP A 28 -10.87 -40.95 1.50
N LEU A 29 -11.13 -40.92 2.81
CA LEU A 29 -10.95 -39.74 3.65
C LEU A 29 -9.49 -39.28 3.69
N ARG A 30 -8.52 -40.21 3.81
CA ARG A 30 -7.08 -39.88 3.74
C ARG A 30 -6.68 -39.36 2.36
N LEU A 31 -7.22 -39.92 1.29
CA LEU A 31 -6.94 -39.46 -0.08
C LEU A 31 -7.47 -38.05 -0.30
N LYS A 32 -8.68 -37.76 0.19
CA LYS A 32 -9.31 -36.44 0.14
C LYS A 32 -8.51 -35.40 0.95
N ALA A 33 -8.08 -35.76 2.15
CA ALA A 33 -7.21 -34.92 2.99
C ALA A 33 -5.87 -34.63 2.30
N LYS A 34 -5.21 -35.65 1.71
CA LYS A 34 -3.96 -35.45 0.94
C LYS A 34 -4.15 -34.54 -0.27
N HIS A 35 -5.26 -34.67 -1.00
CA HIS A 35 -5.55 -33.80 -2.14
C HIS A 35 -5.81 -32.35 -1.72
N ALA A 36 -6.57 -32.14 -0.63
CA ALA A 36 -6.80 -30.81 -0.06
C ALA A 36 -5.47 -30.16 0.37
N GLN A 37 -4.62 -30.92 1.07
CA GLN A 37 -3.32 -30.44 1.55
C GLN A 37 -2.34 -30.12 0.40
N LYS A 38 -2.41 -30.85 -0.72
CA LYS A 38 -1.61 -30.57 -1.91
C LYS A 38 -2.08 -29.29 -2.62
N GLN A 39 -3.40 -29.13 -2.79
CA GLN A 39 -3.97 -27.92 -3.38
C GLN A 39 -3.66 -26.67 -2.55
N GLU A 40 -3.72 -26.79 -1.23
CA GLU A 40 -3.42 -25.71 -0.29
C GLU A 40 -1.94 -25.29 -0.37
N LYS A 41 -1.00 -26.25 -0.49
CA LYS A 41 0.43 -25.95 -0.70
C LYS A 41 0.73 -25.28 -2.04
N ASP A 42 0.10 -25.74 -3.12
CA ASP A 42 0.28 -25.17 -4.46
C ASP A 42 -0.31 -23.75 -4.55
N LEU A 43 -1.39 -23.45 -3.81
CA LEU A 43 -1.92 -22.11 -3.64
C LEU A 43 -0.92 -21.21 -2.90
N VAL A 44 -0.44 -21.62 -1.72
CA VAL A 44 0.47 -20.83 -0.87
C VAL A 44 1.76 -20.44 -1.61
N ALA A 45 2.35 -21.35 -2.40
CA ALA A 45 3.57 -21.06 -3.17
C ALA A 45 3.37 -20.04 -4.31
N ASN A 46 2.18 -20.00 -4.91
CA ASN A 46 1.87 -19.03 -5.98
C ASN A 46 1.52 -17.63 -5.44
N TRP A 47 1.03 -17.54 -4.20
CA TRP A 47 0.62 -16.26 -3.60
C TRP A 47 1.79 -15.36 -3.24
N GLU A 48 2.87 -15.93 -2.68
CA GLU A 48 4.07 -15.17 -2.29
C GLU A 48 4.69 -14.45 -3.51
N VAL A 49 4.82 -15.18 -4.62
CA VAL A 49 5.31 -14.62 -5.90
C VAL A 49 4.37 -13.54 -6.42
N HIS A 50 3.05 -13.73 -6.34
CA HIS A 50 2.07 -12.74 -6.81
C HIS A 50 2.13 -11.44 -5.99
N PHE A 51 2.17 -11.51 -4.66
CA PHE A 51 2.22 -10.32 -3.81
C PHE A 51 3.57 -9.59 -3.93
N ASP A 52 4.68 -10.32 -4.00
CA ASP A 52 6.00 -9.70 -4.15
C ASP A 52 6.14 -9.02 -5.52
N GLU A 53 5.61 -9.63 -6.58
CA GLU A 53 5.54 -8.98 -7.90
C GLU A 53 4.64 -7.73 -7.90
N GLU A 54 3.46 -7.79 -7.28
CA GLU A 54 2.56 -6.64 -7.20
C GLU A 54 3.17 -5.52 -6.37
N LEU A 55 3.81 -5.83 -5.24
CA LEU A 55 4.52 -4.86 -4.41
C LEU A 55 5.65 -4.20 -5.20
N ALA A 56 6.49 -4.98 -5.89
CA ALA A 56 7.56 -4.44 -6.72
C ALA A 56 7.02 -3.50 -7.82
N LYS A 57 5.94 -3.91 -8.52
CA LYS A 57 5.27 -3.08 -9.54
C LYS A 57 4.72 -1.77 -8.96
N MET A 58 4.15 -1.80 -7.76
CA MET A 58 3.61 -0.60 -7.09
C MET A 58 4.73 0.30 -6.58
N GLU A 59 5.81 -0.25 -6.01
CA GLU A 59 6.96 0.52 -5.56
C GLU A 59 7.68 1.22 -6.71
N ASP A 60 7.84 0.56 -7.86
CA ASP A 60 8.45 1.16 -9.04
C ASP A 60 7.58 2.28 -9.64
N ARG A 61 6.25 2.10 -9.67
CA ARG A 61 5.32 3.20 -9.99
C ARG A 61 5.45 4.36 -9.02
N GLY A 62 5.69 4.09 -7.74
CA GLY A 62 5.91 5.11 -6.71
C GLY A 62 7.18 5.91 -6.96
N LYS A 63 8.28 5.25 -7.33
CA LYS A 63 9.54 5.90 -7.72
C LYS A 63 9.36 6.77 -8.97
N GLU A 64 8.65 6.26 -9.98
CA GLU A 64 8.38 7.01 -11.22
C GLU A 64 7.53 8.26 -10.96
N LEU A 65 6.48 8.14 -10.15
CA LEU A 65 5.65 9.28 -9.74
C LEU A 65 6.45 10.29 -8.92
N ALA A 66 7.32 9.84 -8.01
CA ALA A 66 8.19 10.73 -7.24
C ALA A 66 9.12 11.54 -8.16
N LYS A 67 9.72 10.88 -9.17
CA LYS A 67 10.55 11.55 -10.18
C LYS A 67 9.74 12.59 -10.97
N LYS A 68 8.56 12.23 -11.48
CA LYS A 68 7.67 13.15 -12.21
C LYS A 68 7.23 14.33 -11.35
N THR A 69 6.92 14.10 -10.08
CA THR A 69 6.56 15.15 -9.11
C THR A 69 7.71 16.14 -8.94
N TYR A 70 8.93 15.62 -8.74
CA TYR A 70 10.12 16.47 -8.61
C TYR A 70 10.38 17.30 -9.87
N GLU A 71 10.34 16.68 -11.05
CA GLU A 71 10.52 17.38 -12.33
C GLU A 71 9.49 18.50 -12.52
N GLN A 72 8.22 18.25 -12.17
CA GLN A 72 7.19 19.28 -12.25
C GLN A 72 7.36 20.38 -11.21
N ARG A 73 7.77 20.06 -9.97
CA ARG A 73 8.10 21.07 -8.94
C ARG A 73 9.23 21.98 -9.41
N VAL A 74 10.28 21.43 -10.04
CA VAL A 74 11.37 22.23 -10.61
C VAL A 74 10.88 23.13 -11.74
N ARG A 75 9.95 22.66 -12.59
CA ARG A 75 9.34 23.49 -13.65
C ARG A 75 8.48 24.61 -13.06
N ALA A 76 7.63 24.30 -12.08
CA ALA A 76 6.84 25.28 -11.34
C ALA A 76 7.73 26.36 -10.72
N GLU A 77 8.82 25.95 -10.06
CA GLU A 77 9.75 26.88 -9.42
C GLU A 77 10.45 27.78 -10.44
N LYS A 78 10.84 27.26 -11.61
CA LYS A 78 11.39 28.09 -12.69
C LYS A 78 10.38 29.14 -13.17
N THR A 79 9.13 28.74 -13.39
CA THR A 79 8.04 29.66 -13.77
C THR A 79 7.80 30.72 -12.69
N ARG A 80 7.84 30.32 -11.41
CA ARG A 80 7.69 31.22 -10.26
C ARG A 80 8.79 32.29 -10.23
N ILE A 81 10.03 31.90 -10.46
CA ILE A 81 11.19 32.81 -10.50
C ILE A 81 11.07 33.77 -11.70
N GLU A 82 10.70 33.27 -12.89
CA GLU A 82 10.47 34.13 -14.07
C GLU A 82 9.36 35.15 -13.81
N LEU A 83 8.25 34.72 -13.21
CA LEU A 83 7.13 35.58 -12.87
C LEU A 83 7.51 36.65 -11.83
N ALA A 84 8.33 36.31 -10.83
CA ALA A 84 8.86 37.28 -9.88
C ALA A 84 9.77 38.32 -10.57
N GLY A 85 10.61 37.88 -11.51
CA GLY A 85 11.46 38.76 -12.32
C GLY A 85 10.65 39.72 -13.20
N LEU A 86 9.57 39.23 -13.83
CA LEU A 86 8.67 40.08 -14.61
C LEU A 86 7.88 41.06 -13.74
N LYS A 87 7.42 40.65 -12.56
CA LYS A 87 6.76 41.57 -11.59
C LYS A 87 7.66 42.73 -11.18
N SER A 88 8.95 42.48 -10.95
CA SER A 88 9.92 43.54 -10.65
C SER A 88 10.03 44.51 -11.83
N ARG A 89 10.16 43.98 -13.06
CA ARG A 89 10.25 44.80 -14.28
C ARG A 89 8.97 45.58 -14.53
N GLU A 90 7.79 45.00 -14.28
CA GLU A 90 6.52 45.70 -14.36
C GLU A 90 6.51 46.91 -13.45
N ALA A 91 6.90 46.74 -12.18
CA ALA A 91 6.94 47.82 -11.20
C ALA A 91 7.93 48.94 -11.59
N GLU A 92 9.10 48.58 -12.11
CA GLU A 92 10.08 49.55 -12.64
C GLU A 92 9.52 50.33 -13.83
N TYR A 93 8.85 49.63 -14.75
CA TYR A 93 8.25 50.23 -15.94
C TYR A 93 7.05 51.12 -15.60
N ASP A 94 6.23 50.71 -14.64
CA ASP A 94 5.14 51.49 -14.07
C ASP A 94 5.64 52.81 -13.47
N ALA A 95 6.74 52.75 -12.70
CA ALA A 95 7.37 53.94 -12.12
C ALA A 95 7.92 54.87 -13.22
N LEU A 96 8.51 54.30 -14.28
CA LEU A 96 8.98 55.06 -15.44
C LEU A 96 7.81 55.78 -16.13
N VAL A 97 6.71 55.09 -16.41
CA VAL A 97 5.51 55.66 -17.03
C VAL A 97 4.93 56.78 -16.18
N ARG A 98 4.78 56.57 -14.86
CA ARG A 98 4.27 57.61 -13.94
C ARG A 98 5.15 58.86 -13.97
N SER A 99 6.47 58.68 -13.84
CA SER A 99 7.42 59.80 -13.87
C SER A 99 7.42 60.54 -15.22
N PHE A 100 7.21 59.83 -16.34
CA PHE A 100 7.07 60.41 -17.66
C PHE A 100 5.81 61.28 -17.77
N VAL A 101 4.66 60.76 -17.32
CA VAL A 101 3.38 61.46 -17.32
C VAL A 101 3.42 62.71 -16.43
N GLU A 102 4.04 62.63 -15.25
CA GLU A 102 4.19 63.78 -14.35
C GLU A 102 5.00 64.91 -15.00
N ARG A 103 6.12 64.59 -15.67
CA ARG A 103 6.94 65.60 -16.36
C ARG A 103 6.25 66.17 -17.59
N MET A 104 5.50 65.35 -18.32
CA MET A 104 4.68 65.79 -19.45
C MET A 104 3.62 66.81 -18.99
N LYS A 105 2.87 66.51 -17.93
CA LYS A 105 1.87 67.44 -17.34
C LYS A 105 2.50 68.73 -16.82
N ALA A 106 3.68 68.65 -16.21
CA ALA A 106 4.41 69.85 -15.76
C ALA A 106 4.83 70.75 -16.95
N ALA A 107 5.15 70.16 -18.10
CA ALA A 107 5.48 70.89 -19.32
C ALA A 107 4.24 71.57 -19.93
N GLU A 108 3.08 70.91 -19.92
CA GLU A 108 1.79 71.47 -20.35
C GLU A 108 1.38 72.70 -19.52
N GLY A 109 1.64 72.68 -18.21
CA GLY A 109 1.29 73.77 -17.30
C GLY A 109 2.19 75.01 -17.38
N ASN A 110 3.37 74.93 -18.02
CA ASN A 110 4.40 75.98 -18.02
C ASN A 110 4.50 76.77 -19.35
N VAL A 111 3.45 76.75 -20.17
CA VAL A 111 3.48 77.39 -21.50
C VAL A 111 3.25 78.89 -21.44
N SER A 112 4.34 79.66 -21.36
CA SER A 112 4.37 81.09 -21.69
C SER A 112 5.01 81.29 -23.07
N GLY A 113 4.23 81.07 -24.14
CA GLY A 113 4.52 81.61 -25.48
C GLY A 113 5.30 80.76 -26.50
N GLY A 114 5.58 79.47 -26.23
CA GLY A 114 6.24 78.54 -27.17
C GLY A 114 5.72 77.10 -27.08
N GLU A 115 6.14 76.20 -27.97
CA GLU A 115 5.75 74.77 -27.88
C GLU A 115 6.30 74.14 -26.58
N PRO A 116 5.46 73.54 -25.72
CA PRO A 116 5.91 72.88 -24.50
C PRO A 116 6.86 71.73 -24.82
N THR A 117 8.06 71.80 -24.25
CA THR A 117 9.08 70.76 -24.33
C THR A 117 9.55 70.35 -22.94
N PHE A 118 9.93 69.08 -22.77
CA PHE A 118 10.55 68.61 -21.53
C PHE A 118 11.62 67.55 -21.77
N ALA A 119 12.58 67.47 -20.85
CA ALA A 119 13.64 66.48 -20.87
C ALA A 119 13.29 65.25 -20.01
N PHE A 120 13.42 64.07 -20.60
CA PHE A 120 13.25 62.78 -19.93
C PHE A 120 14.29 61.77 -20.44
N ALA A 121 14.99 61.10 -19.51
CA ALA A 121 16.02 60.10 -19.82
C ALA A 121 17.06 60.58 -20.88
N GLY A 122 17.46 61.85 -20.81
CA GLY A 122 18.44 62.45 -21.73
C GLY A 122 17.92 62.84 -23.11
N LYS A 123 16.61 62.73 -23.36
CA LYS A 123 15.94 63.18 -24.59
C LYS A 123 14.97 64.31 -24.30
N THR A 124 14.89 65.28 -25.21
CA THR A 124 13.88 66.35 -25.17
C THR A 124 12.71 65.95 -26.04
N PHE A 125 11.50 66.04 -25.50
CA PHE A 125 10.26 65.73 -26.20
C PHE A 125 9.43 67.00 -26.36
N THR A 126 8.85 67.20 -27.54
CA THR A 126 7.66 68.05 -27.69
C THR A 126 6.42 67.31 -27.18
N LEU A 127 5.33 68.02 -26.89
CA LEU A 127 4.08 67.39 -26.45
C LEU A 127 3.60 66.24 -27.37
N PRO A 128 3.50 66.45 -28.70
CA PRO A 128 3.05 65.39 -29.61
C PRO A 128 4.00 64.18 -29.61
N GLN A 129 5.32 64.42 -29.50
CA GLN A 129 6.31 63.33 -29.40
C GLN A 129 6.18 62.57 -28.08
N ALA A 130 5.90 63.29 -26.99
CA ALA A 130 5.69 62.68 -25.68
C ALA A 130 4.43 61.81 -25.66
N GLU A 131 3.33 62.24 -26.27
CA GLU A 131 2.12 61.43 -26.39
C GLU A 131 2.36 60.12 -27.18
N ILE A 132 3.13 60.19 -28.27
CA ILE A 132 3.51 58.99 -29.05
C ILE A 132 4.38 58.06 -28.20
N GLN A 133 5.36 58.60 -27.49
CA GLN A 133 6.25 57.82 -26.62
C GLN A 133 5.48 57.18 -25.45
N LEU A 134 4.53 57.91 -24.85
CA LEU A 134 3.66 57.40 -23.81
C LEU A 134 2.82 56.23 -24.30
N LYS A 135 2.24 56.33 -25.51
CA LYS A 135 1.53 55.20 -26.14
C LYS A 135 2.43 53.98 -26.30
N SER A 136 3.68 54.17 -26.73
CA SER A 136 4.66 53.07 -26.83
C SER A 136 4.89 52.40 -25.47
N TYR A 137 5.13 53.19 -24.42
CA TYR A 137 5.33 52.65 -23.07
C TYR A 137 4.10 51.90 -22.54
N LEU A 138 2.89 52.40 -22.78
CA LEU A 138 1.65 51.72 -22.39
C LEU A 138 1.44 50.39 -23.14
N VAL A 139 1.83 50.33 -24.42
CA VAL A 139 1.79 49.07 -25.19
C VAL A 139 2.78 48.05 -24.63
N GLU A 140 4.00 48.46 -24.31
CA GLU A 140 5.01 47.59 -23.70
C GLU A 140 4.57 47.09 -22.32
N LEU A 141 4.01 47.97 -21.47
CA LEU A 141 3.45 47.58 -20.18
C LEU A 141 2.33 46.56 -20.34
N LYS A 142 1.39 46.78 -21.26
CA LYS A 142 0.29 45.83 -21.55
C LYS A 142 0.81 44.48 -22.04
N ALA A 143 1.84 44.47 -22.88
CA ALA A 143 2.47 43.23 -23.34
C ALA A 143 3.15 42.47 -22.19
N LEU A 144 3.76 43.19 -21.25
CA LEU A 144 4.39 42.61 -20.07
C LEU A 144 3.36 42.02 -19.10
N SER A 145 2.27 42.74 -18.82
CA SER A 145 1.17 42.24 -17.99
C SER A 145 0.52 40.99 -18.62
N ALA A 146 0.30 40.98 -19.94
CA ALA A 146 -0.24 39.80 -20.64
C ALA A 146 0.68 38.57 -20.54
N ARG A 147 2.00 38.76 -20.65
CA ARG A 147 2.97 37.68 -20.45
C ARG A 147 2.98 37.17 -19.00
N MET A 148 2.81 38.07 -18.03
CA MET A 148 2.71 37.68 -16.62
C MET A 148 1.45 36.87 -16.33
N GLU A 149 0.32 37.22 -16.93
CA GLU A 149 -0.93 36.47 -16.82
C GLU A 149 -0.75 35.04 -17.36
N GLN A 150 -0.18 34.89 -18.55
CA GLN A 150 0.12 33.57 -19.14
C GLN A 150 1.04 32.72 -18.27
N LEU A 151 2.10 33.30 -17.70
CA LEU A 151 3.01 32.58 -16.80
C LEU A 151 2.35 32.25 -15.45
N SER A 152 1.44 33.10 -14.98
CA SER A 152 0.66 32.85 -13.76
C SER A 152 -0.27 31.65 -13.95
N GLU A 153 -0.97 31.59 -15.08
CA GLU A 153 -1.79 30.44 -15.46
C GLU A 153 -0.97 29.16 -15.60
N LEU A 154 0.19 29.25 -16.27
CA LEU A 154 1.11 28.12 -16.42
C LEU A 154 1.61 27.61 -15.05
N HIS A 155 1.99 28.53 -14.15
CA HIS A 155 2.41 28.18 -12.79
C HIS A 155 1.29 27.51 -12.00
N ALA A 156 0.05 28.03 -12.10
CA ALA A 156 -1.12 27.44 -11.46
C ALA A 156 -1.38 26.02 -11.98
N ALA A 157 -1.35 25.81 -13.30
CA ALA A 157 -1.51 24.50 -13.92
C ALA A 157 -0.40 23.52 -13.48
N GLN A 158 0.86 23.96 -13.44
CA GLN A 158 1.98 23.14 -12.97
C GLN A 158 1.81 22.74 -11.49
N THR A 159 1.36 23.68 -10.65
CA THR A 159 1.08 23.42 -9.22
C THR A 159 -0.06 22.42 -9.05
N GLN A 160 -1.12 22.52 -9.86
CA GLN A 160 -2.23 21.57 -9.85
C GLN A 160 -1.78 20.16 -10.24
N VAL A 161 -0.93 20.04 -11.26
CA VAL A 161 -0.35 18.74 -11.68
C VAL A 161 0.50 18.13 -10.57
N VAL A 162 1.32 18.94 -9.88
CA VAL A 162 2.10 18.49 -8.71
C VAL A 162 1.17 17.94 -7.63
N GLY A 163 0.10 18.66 -7.27
CA GLY A 163 -0.89 18.18 -6.31
C GLY A 163 -1.54 16.86 -6.72
N GLY A 164 -1.88 16.70 -8.01
CA GLY A 164 -2.43 15.44 -8.53
C GLY A 164 -1.45 14.27 -8.43
N TYR A 165 -0.16 14.50 -8.64
CA TYR A 165 0.86 13.45 -8.44
C TYR A 165 1.08 13.11 -6.97
N GLU A 166 0.97 14.08 -6.07
CA GLU A 166 1.06 13.85 -4.62
C GLU A 166 -0.11 13.00 -4.12
N GLU A 167 -1.34 13.34 -4.52
CA GLU A 167 -2.52 12.54 -4.19
C GLU A 167 -2.41 11.11 -4.74
N ALA A 168 -1.91 10.95 -5.97
CA ALA A 168 -1.67 9.63 -6.56
C ALA A 168 -0.61 8.82 -5.78
N ARG A 169 0.42 9.48 -5.24
CA ARG A 169 1.44 8.84 -4.40
C ARG A 169 0.88 8.42 -3.05
N GLU A 170 0.02 9.22 -2.43
CA GLU A 170 -0.65 8.85 -1.18
C GLU A 170 -1.55 7.63 -1.36
N LYS A 171 -2.37 7.61 -2.42
CA LYS A 171 -3.20 6.44 -2.76
C LYS A 171 -2.37 5.19 -3.01
N LEU A 172 -1.22 5.35 -3.68
CA LEU A 172 -0.31 4.25 -3.94
C LEU A 172 0.37 3.75 -2.65
N ALA A 173 0.76 4.66 -1.75
CA ALA A 173 1.33 4.30 -0.45
C ALA A 173 0.32 3.53 0.41
N ALA A 174 -0.95 3.95 0.43
CA ALA A 174 -2.03 3.22 1.09
C ALA A 174 -2.19 1.81 0.51
N LYS A 175 -2.20 1.68 -0.83
CA LYS A 175 -2.28 0.37 -1.49
C LYS A 175 -1.08 -0.53 -1.20
N ILE A 176 0.13 0.02 -1.12
CA ILE A 176 1.33 -0.71 -0.72
C ILE A 176 1.20 -1.20 0.73
N ALA A 177 0.70 -0.36 1.64
CA ALA A 177 0.47 -0.74 3.03
C ALA A 177 -0.57 -1.88 3.12
N GLU A 178 -1.69 -1.79 2.39
CA GLU A 178 -2.69 -2.86 2.31
C GLU A 178 -2.10 -4.18 1.78
N LEU A 179 -1.27 -4.13 0.73
CA LEU A 179 -0.63 -5.32 0.18
C LEU A 179 0.39 -5.94 1.15
N LYS A 180 1.10 -5.12 1.94
CA LYS A 180 2.01 -5.60 2.98
C LYS A 180 1.27 -6.31 4.10
N ILE A 181 0.16 -5.73 4.57
CA ILE A 181 -0.69 -6.35 5.59
C ILE A 181 -1.21 -7.71 5.08
N LYS A 182 -1.73 -7.76 3.85
CA LYS A 182 -2.19 -9.03 3.26
C LYS A 182 -1.08 -10.07 3.20
N ARG A 183 0.13 -9.67 2.79
CA ARG A 183 1.29 -10.57 2.77
C ARG A 183 1.60 -11.14 4.16
N GLU A 184 1.55 -10.31 5.21
CA GLU A 184 1.74 -10.74 6.60
C GLU A 184 0.62 -11.67 7.07
N GLU A 185 -0.64 -11.36 6.77
CA GLU A 185 -1.79 -12.23 7.07
C GLU A 185 -1.62 -13.62 6.44
N TYR A 186 -1.17 -13.68 5.18
CA TYR A 186 -0.92 -14.95 4.51
C TYR A 186 0.28 -15.70 5.07
N ALA A 187 1.35 -15.01 5.49
CA ALA A 187 2.48 -15.64 6.16
C ALA A 187 2.02 -16.31 7.47
N LEU A 188 1.18 -15.62 8.25
CA LEU A 188 0.58 -16.19 9.46
C LEU A 188 -0.33 -17.39 9.15
N GLU A 189 -1.12 -17.34 8.08
CA GLU A 189 -1.97 -18.47 7.68
C GLU A 189 -1.14 -19.71 7.28
N LYS A 190 -0.02 -19.50 6.58
CA LYS A 190 0.95 -20.54 6.24
C LYS A 190 1.54 -21.18 7.51
N ASP A 191 1.93 -20.39 8.49
CA ASP A 191 2.48 -20.88 9.77
C ASP A 191 1.42 -21.64 10.57
N LEU A 192 0.18 -21.15 10.60
CA LEU A 192 -0.94 -21.86 11.22
C LEU A 192 -1.21 -23.22 10.56
N LEU A 193 -1.11 -23.31 9.23
CA LEU A 193 -1.26 -24.57 8.51
C LEU A 193 -0.10 -25.53 8.80
N ALA A 194 1.12 -25.04 8.90
CA ALA A 194 2.27 -25.84 9.30
C ALA A 194 2.05 -26.43 10.72
N LEU A 195 1.70 -25.58 11.68
CA LEU A 195 1.39 -25.96 13.07
C LEU A 195 0.24 -26.97 13.16
N ARG A 196 -0.85 -26.78 12.39
CA ARG A 196 -1.96 -27.75 12.30
C ARG A 196 -1.51 -29.11 11.78
N SER A 197 -0.62 -29.12 10.78
CA SER A 197 -0.09 -30.36 10.23
C SER A 197 0.76 -31.13 11.25
N GLU A 198 1.55 -30.42 12.05
CA GLU A 198 2.39 -31.04 13.08
C GLU A 198 1.59 -31.52 14.28
N THR A 199 0.60 -30.74 14.72
CA THR A 199 -0.34 -31.18 15.77
C THR A 199 -1.15 -32.40 15.33
N GLN A 200 -1.51 -32.51 14.06
CA GLN A 200 -2.14 -33.73 13.56
C GLN A 200 -1.18 -34.92 13.57
N LYS A 201 0.08 -34.76 13.16
CA LYS A 201 1.10 -35.84 13.21
C LYS A 201 1.32 -36.34 14.64
N THR A 202 1.44 -35.43 15.59
CA THR A 202 1.62 -35.77 17.01
C THR A 202 0.38 -36.47 17.58
N ARG A 203 -0.82 -36.04 17.21
CA ARG A 203 -2.07 -36.73 17.57
C ARG A 203 -2.15 -38.15 16.98
N ASP A 204 -1.79 -38.31 15.71
CA ASP A 204 -1.78 -39.61 15.05
C ASP A 204 -0.75 -40.56 15.71
N LEU A 205 0.41 -40.03 16.11
CA LEU A 205 1.41 -40.79 16.89
C LEU A 205 0.88 -41.19 18.27
N ALA A 206 0.23 -40.28 18.99
CA ALA A 206 -0.35 -40.58 20.30
C ALA A 206 -1.45 -41.65 20.21
N SER A 207 -2.32 -41.58 19.20
CA SER A 207 -3.35 -42.61 18.97
C SER A 207 -2.74 -43.98 18.65
N ARG A 208 -1.65 -44.03 17.88
CA ARG A 208 -0.92 -45.29 17.64
C ARG A 208 -0.29 -45.84 18.91
N LEU A 209 0.15 -44.96 19.81
CA LEU A 209 0.71 -45.35 21.10
C LEU A 209 -0.34 -45.95 22.04
N GLU A 210 -1.55 -45.39 22.04
CA GLU A 210 -2.71 -45.91 22.79
C GLU A 210 -3.20 -47.27 22.27
N GLU A 211 -2.97 -47.57 20.99
CA GLU A 211 -3.36 -48.84 20.34
C GLU A 211 -2.35 -49.97 20.53
N CYS A 212 -1.13 -49.69 21.02
CA CYS A 212 -0.11 -50.72 21.28
C CYS A 212 -0.38 -51.44 22.61
N ASP A 213 -0.55 -52.77 22.55
CA ASP A 213 -0.61 -53.63 23.74
C ASP A 213 0.79 -53.76 24.37
N PHE A 214 0.91 -53.30 25.62
CA PHE A 214 2.19 -53.08 26.33
C PHE A 214 3.09 -54.33 26.43
N GLU A 215 2.51 -55.53 26.43
CA GLU A 215 3.23 -56.80 26.58
C GLU A 215 3.65 -57.45 25.26
N ALA A 216 3.01 -57.10 24.13
CA ALA A 216 3.28 -57.70 22.82
C ALA A 216 4.17 -56.83 21.91
N GLU A 217 4.16 -55.50 22.11
CA GLU A 217 4.72 -54.52 21.16
C GLU A 217 5.70 -53.53 21.81
N GLN A 218 6.35 -53.91 22.91
CA GLN A 218 7.25 -53.05 23.69
C GLN A 218 8.33 -52.32 22.86
N GLY A 219 8.89 -52.99 21.85
CA GLY A 219 9.87 -52.38 20.93
C GLY A 219 9.28 -51.37 19.94
N GLU A 220 8.04 -51.56 19.50
CA GLU A 220 7.35 -50.59 18.64
C GLU A 220 6.90 -49.37 19.45
N MET A 221 6.53 -49.59 20.73
CA MET A 221 6.19 -48.54 21.67
C MET A 221 7.39 -47.64 22.03
N GLU A 222 8.58 -48.18 22.24
CA GLU A 222 9.81 -47.39 22.44
C GLU A 222 10.18 -46.54 21.20
N VAL A 223 9.96 -47.08 19.99
CA VAL A 223 10.17 -46.35 18.73
C VAL A 223 9.17 -45.21 18.58
N LEU A 224 7.90 -45.43 18.91
CA LEU A 224 6.85 -44.41 18.86
C LEU A 224 7.07 -43.31 19.91
N LEU A 225 7.49 -43.66 21.13
CA LEU A 225 7.84 -42.69 22.18
C LEU A 225 9.02 -41.81 21.77
N ARG A 226 10.10 -42.39 21.22
CA ARG A 226 11.22 -41.60 20.69
C ARG A 226 10.80 -40.70 19.54
N ALA A 227 9.96 -41.18 18.62
CA ALA A 227 9.46 -40.36 17.52
C ALA A 227 8.57 -39.20 18.01
N MET A 228 7.83 -39.39 19.11
CA MET A 228 7.10 -38.30 19.77
C MET A 228 8.03 -37.30 20.45
N ASP A 229 9.05 -37.78 21.18
CA ASP A 229 10.05 -36.90 21.81
C ASP A 229 10.81 -36.09 20.76
N ASP A 230 11.24 -36.71 19.65
CA ASP A 230 11.90 -36.05 18.54
C ASP A 230 10.98 -35.01 17.87
N ALA A 231 9.68 -35.31 17.73
CA ALA A 231 8.69 -34.36 17.20
C ALA A 231 8.47 -33.16 18.15
N VAL A 232 8.44 -33.39 19.46
CA VAL A 232 8.31 -32.33 20.48
C VAL A 232 9.59 -31.48 20.55
N ILE A 233 10.76 -32.09 20.44
CA ILE A 233 12.05 -31.38 20.40
C ILE A 233 12.14 -30.54 19.12
N ALA A 234 11.76 -31.09 17.97
CA ALA A 234 11.70 -30.37 16.70
C ALA A 234 10.74 -29.15 16.78
N GLN A 235 9.56 -29.32 17.37
CA GLN A 235 8.63 -28.20 17.60
C GLN A 235 9.19 -27.12 18.52
N LYS A 236 9.86 -27.52 19.61
CA LYS A 236 10.53 -26.56 20.51
C LYS A 236 11.68 -25.83 19.82
N ALA A 237 12.41 -26.51 18.93
CA ALA A 237 13.49 -25.91 18.16
C ALA A 237 12.97 -24.92 17.10
N GLU A 238 11.89 -25.24 16.37
CA GLU A 238 11.26 -24.30 15.44
C GLU A 238 10.67 -23.07 16.15
N LEU A 239 10.06 -23.24 17.33
CA LEU A 239 9.59 -22.12 18.16
C LEU A 239 10.74 -21.24 18.67
N ALA A 240 11.90 -21.83 18.97
CA ALA A 240 13.08 -21.07 19.38
C ALA A 240 13.72 -20.32 18.19
N VAL A 241 13.81 -20.94 17.02
CA VAL A 241 14.39 -20.33 15.81
C VAL A 241 13.50 -19.20 15.26
N ASN A 242 12.17 -19.34 15.34
CA ASN A 242 11.24 -18.25 15.00
C ASN A 242 11.13 -17.19 16.11
N GLY A 243 11.65 -17.45 17.31
CA GLY A 243 11.73 -16.51 18.43
C GLY A 243 13.03 -15.71 18.50
N ASP A 244 14.12 -16.18 17.87
CA ASP A 244 15.47 -15.60 17.98
C ASP A 244 15.93 -14.83 16.72
N GLY A 245 14.99 -14.29 15.95
CA GLY A 245 15.26 -13.41 14.81
C GLY A 245 15.58 -11.94 15.14
N THR A 246 16.07 -11.63 16.35
CA THR A 246 16.48 -10.25 16.71
C THR A 246 17.93 -10.17 17.16
N GLU A 247 18.84 -10.25 16.20
CA GLU A 247 20.10 -9.52 16.27
C GLU A 247 19.83 -8.01 16.11
N SER A 248 19.38 -7.38 17.18
CA SER A 248 19.51 -5.93 17.38
C SER A 248 19.46 -5.69 18.88
N GLY A 249 20.50 -5.06 19.42
CA GLY A 249 20.75 -4.86 20.86
C GLY A 249 19.74 -3.96 21.58
N ALA A 250 18.45 -4.28 21.51
CA ALA A 250 17.41 -3.80 22.39
C ALA A 250 16.97 -4.96 23.26
N THR A 251 17.19 -4.85 24.57
CA THR A 251 16.63 -5.75 25.59
C THR A 251 15.16 -6.05 25.27
N PRO A 252 14.76 -7.32 25.15
CA PRO A 252 13.37 -7.66 24.85
C PRO A 252 12.50 -7.27 26.05
N LEU A 253 11.57 -6.34 25.83
CA LEU A 253 10.48 -6.11 26.77
C LEU A 253 9.72 -7.42 26.91
N SER A 254 9.55 -7.88 28.15
CA SER A 254 8.89 -9.16 28.41
C SER A 254 7.51 -9.18 27.76
N LEU A 255 7.07 -10.34 27.27
CA LEU A 255 5.72 -10.54 26.72
C LEU A 255 4.60 -10.11 27.69
N SER A 256 4.92 -9.96 28.99
CA SER A 256 4.02 -9.43 30.01
C SER A 256 3.86 -7.90 30.00
N GLU A 257 4.82 -7.16 29.42
CA GLU A 257 4.78 -5.69 29.25
C GLU A 257 4.19 -5.27 27.91
N THR A 258 4.42 -6.02 26.83
CA THR A 258 3.77 -5.78 25.53
C THR A 258 2.29 -6.17 25.55
N ALA A 259 1.91 -7.23 26.27
CA ALA A 259 0.50 -7.56 26.48
C ALA A 259 -0.24 -6.52 27.34
N LYS A 260 0.44 -5.85 28.28
CA LYS A 260 -0.17 -4.78 29.11
C LYS A 260 -0.31 -3.43 28.40
N ARG A 261 0.31 -3.25 27.22
CA ARG A 261 0.11 -2.04 26.39
C ARG A 261 -0.96 -2.21 25.31
N ALA A 262 -1.38 -3.43 25.02
CA ALA A 262 -2.41 -3.73 24.01
C ALA A 262 -3.82 -3.91 24.60
N GLU A 263 -4.00 -3.74 25.92
CA GLU A 263 -5.32 -3.64 26.56
C GLU A 263 -5.60 -2.17 26.90
N SER A 264 -5.95 -1.39 25.89
CA SER A 264 -6.91 -0.31 26.07
C SER A 264 -8.17 -0.72 25.31
N ASP A 265 -9.29 -0.83 26.01
CA ASP A 265 -10.60 -1.16 25.44
C ASP A 265 -11.06 -0.16 24.36
N GLU A 266 -10.35 0.96 24.18
CA GLU A 266 -10.57 1.96 23.13
C GLU A 266 -10.09 1.54 21.72
N ASP A 267 -9.07 0.67 21.58
CA ASP A 267 -8.60 0.23 20.26
C ASP A 267 -9.41 -0.96 19.72
N ARG A 268 -9.91 -1.81 20.63
CA ARG A 268 -10.75 -2.97 20.29
C ARG A 268 -12.11 -2.53 19.74
N THR A 269 -12.66 -1.42 20.26
CA THR A 269 -13.92 -0.84 19.81
C THR A 269 -13.80 -0.20 18.42
N GLN A 270 -12.67 0.45 18.08
CA GLN A 270 -12.45 1.03 16.75
C GLN A 270 -12.29 -0.02 15.64
N ILE A 271 -11.66 -1.17 15.94
CA ILE A 271 -11.51 -2.28 14.97
C ILE A 271 -12.86 -2.95 14.73
N ASP A 272 -13.68 -3.17 15.76
CA ASP A 272 -15.02 -3.74 15.59
C ASP A 272 -16.00 -2.76 14.91
N GLU A 273 -15.86 -1.45 15.12
CA GLU A 273 -16.60 -0.41 14.38
C GLU A 273 -16.22 -0.38 12.89
N LEU A 274 -14.93 -0.44 12.57
CA LEU A 274 -14.44 -0.51 11.18
C LEU A 274 -14.89 -1.80 10.48
N ARG A 275 -14.85 -2.94 11.19
CA ARG A 275 -15.32 -4.24 10.67
C ARG A 275 -16.82 -4.22 10.37
N ASN A 276 -17.63 -3.67 11.28
CA ASN A 276 -19.08 -3.58 11.09
C ASN A 276 -19.48 -2.58 9.99
N ARG A 277 -18.69 -1.52 9.76
CA ARG A 277 -18.95 -0.56 8.68
C ARG A 277 -18.68 -1.17 7.32
N TYR A 278 -17.55 -1.86 7.16
CA TYR A 278 -17.17 -2.48 5.89
C TYR A 278 -18.03 -3.71 5.56
N TRP A 279 -18.45 -4.50 6.54
CA TRP A 279 -19.23 -5.71 6.27
C TRP A 279 -20.69 -5.42 5.84
N ASN A 280 -21.27 -4.30 6.26
CA ASN A 280 -22.64 -3.92 5.90
C ASN A 280 -22.75 -3.16 4.56
N GLU A 281 -21.63 -2.67 4.01
CA GLU A 281 -21.60 -1.91 2.75
C GLU A 281 -21.23 -2.76 1.52
N VAL A 282 -20.90 -4.05 1.68
CA VAL A 282 -20.66 -4.97 0.56
C VAL A 282 -22.01 -5.53 0.08
N PRO A 283 -22.54 -5.13 -1.10
CA PRO A 283 -23.78 -5.69 -1.61
C PRO A 283 -23.61 -7.18 -1.92
N ALA A 284 -24.54 -7.99 -1.41
CA ALA A 284 -24.55 -9.42 -1.66
C ALA A 284 -24.53 -9.72 -3.18
N PRO A 285 -23.74 -10.70 -3.64
CA PRO A 285 -23.63 -11.02 -5.05
C PRO A 285 -25.00 -11.43 -5.61
N LYS A 286 -25.47 -10.73 -6.64
CA LYS A 286 -26.71 -11.05 -7.35
C LYS A 286 -26.61 -12.47 -7.90
N SER A 287 -27.42 -13.38 -7.36
CA SER A 287 -27.61 -14.72 -7.89
C SER A 287 -28.04 -14.65 -9.35
N GLN A 288 -27.24 -15.20 -10.26
CA GLN A 288 -27.63 -15.38 -11.66
C GLN A 288 -28.78 -16.40 -11.77
N PRO A 289 -29.79 -16.16 -12.63
CA PRO A 289 -30.88 -17.11 -12.83
C PRO A 289 -30.42 -18.34 -13.63
N ARG A 290 -30.98 -19.49 -13.27
CA ARG A 290 -30.79 -20.79 -13.94
C ARG A 290 -31.44 -20.84 -15.32
#